data_AF-A0A3I4ZMH8-F1
#
_entry.id   AF-A0A3I4ZMH8-F1
#
_cell.length_a   1.000
_cell.length_b   1.000
_cell.length_c   1.000
_cell.angle_alpha   90.00
_cell.angle_beta   90.00
_cell.angle_gamma   90.00
#
_symmetry.space_group_name_H-M   'P 1'
#
loop_
_entity.id
_entity.type
_entity.pdbx_description
1 polymer ?
#
loop_
_entity_poly.entity_id
_entity_poly.type
_entity_poly.pdbx_seq_one_letter_code
_entity_poly.pdbx_strand_id
1 'polypeptide(L)'
;MNNTINFNELFSQIRLSSYNNDIVKHYDNLKCVGKITPKLATLEIILRNKLDNKLSEKDNDWIKNSNDEKIKKSKEEIEHREKNRILSHHQYLSRISLGTIIHLIKENKLQNSIMDLKNINFRNYNQYNRNFFFENGIKLRFRNTHKVDIVLSLLQNLRNRSYHWENILKTTEKNGKHYPRLTTKIKNTHIGVDPQKIDFFLSDLIKTFNEKILEYC
;
A
#
# COMPACT_ATOMS: atom_id res chain seq x y z
N MET A 1 39.87 19.09 -15.60
CA MET A 1 39.12 18.02 -16.29
C MET A 1 37.75 17.92 -15.63
N ASN A 2 36.71 18.45 -16.28
CA ASN A 2 35.34 18.27 -15.81
C ASN A 2 34.93 16.83 -16.12
N ASN A 3 35.10 15.92 -15.15
CA ASN A 3 34.41 14.64 -15.16
C ASN A 3 32.92 14.92 -14.95
N THR A 4 32.23 15.36 -16.00
CA THR A 4 30.77 15.24 -16.07
C THR A 4 30.48 13.74 -16.07
N ILE A 5 30.22 13.20 -14.88
CA ILE A 5 29.82 11.80 -14.70
C ILE A 5 28.63 11.55 -15.64
N ASN A 6 28.84 10.68 -16.62
CA ASN A 6 27.77 10.26 -17.51
C ASN A 6 26.90 9.25 -16.77
N PHE A 7 25.86 9.74 -16.10
CA PHE A 7 24.93 8.89 -15.34
C PHE A 7 24.19 7.86 -16.21
N ASN A 8 24.22 7.96 -17.54
CA ASN A 8 23.58 6.99 -18.44
C ASN A 8 24.26 5.61 -18.41
N GLU A 9 25.51 5.51 -17.93
CA GLU A 9 26.18 4.21 -17.70
C GLU A 9 25.68 3.53 -16.42
N LEU A 10 25.13 4.29 -15.47
CA LEU A 10 24.67 3.80 -14.17
C LEU A 10 23.15 3.66 -14.09
N PHE A 11 22.41 4.44 -14.88
CA PHE A 11 20.95 4.46 -14.90
C PHE A 11 20.44 4.39 -16.34
N SER A 12 19.36 3.63 -16.58
CA SER A 12 18.76 3.62 -17.91
C SER A 12 18.22 5.01 -18.29
N GLN A 13 18.36 5.38 -19.57
CA GLN A 13 17.88 6.66 -20.09
C GLN A 13 16.38 6.89 -19.80
N ILE A 14 15.57 5.82 -19.89
CA ILE A 14 14.14 5.85 -19.58
C ILE A 14 13.89 6.17 -18.09
N ARG A 15 14.75 5.66 -17.19
CA ARG A 15 14.64 5.98 -15.76
C ARG A 15 14.92 7.45 -15.53
N LEU A 16 16.03 7.98 -16.04
CA LEU A 16 16.41 9.39 -15.83
C LEU A 16 15.41 10.35 -16.47
N SER A 17 14.91 10.05 -17.67
CA SER A 17 13.89 10.88 -18.33
C SER A 17 12.58 10.92 -17.54
N SER A 18 12.25 9.88 -16.78
CA SER A 18 11.08 9.87 -15.89
C SER A 18 11.19 10.85 -14.70
N TYR A 19 12.40 11.37 -14.45
CA TYR A 19 12.72 12.43 -13.49
C TYR A 19 13.15 13.73 -14.20
N ASN A 20 12.83 13.92 -15.48
CA ASN A 20 13.26 15.07 -16.29
C ASN A 20 14.79 15.20 -16.39
N ASN A 21 15.50 14.06 -16.42
CA ASN A 21 16.97 13.97 -16.41
C ASN A 21 17.63 14.65 -15.20
N ASP A 22 16.89 14.79 -14.10
CA ASP A 22 17.33 15.44 -12.87
C ASP A 22 17.67 14.37 -11.82
N ILE A 23 18.97 14.18 -11.58
CA ILE A 23 19.49 13.21 -10.62
C ILE A 23 19.08 13.56 -9.18
N VAL A 24 18.91 14.86 -8.86
CA VAL A 24 18.48 15.29 -7.52
C VAL A 24 17.05 14.80 -7.28
N LYS A 25 16.15 14.95 -8.25
CA LYS A 25 14.77 14.42 -8.15
C LYS A 25 14.71 12.90 -8.02
N HIS A 26 15.63 12.18 -8.68
CA HIS A 26 15.75 10.74 -8.51
C HIS A 26 16.07 10.38 -7.05
N TYR A 27 17.08 11.02 -6.45
CA TYR A 27 17.46 10.76 -5.07
C TYR A 27 16.45 11.30 -4.05
N ASP A 28 15.75 12.40 -4.34
CA ASP A 28 14.67 12.89 -3.48
C ASP A 28 13.50 11.90 -3.42
N ASN A 29 13.22 11.19 -4.51
CA ASN A 29 12.29 10.06 -4.48
C ASN A 29 12.77 8.94 -3.56
N LEU A 30 14.06 8.57 -3.62
CA LEU A 30 14.63 7.55 -2.73
C LEU A 30 14.62 7.98 -1.26
N LYS A 31 14.96 9.24 -0.96
CA LYS A 31 14.86 9.82 0.39
C LYS A 31 13.42 9.80 0.89
N CYS A 32 12.45 10.11 0.02
CA CYS A 32 11.03 10.03 0.35
C CYS A 32 10.63 8.59 0.69
N VAL A 33 11.03 7.60 -0.12
CA VAL A 33 10.83 6.17 0.18
C VAL A 33 11.45 5.79 1.52
N GLY A 34 12.70 6.20 1.78
CA GLY A 34 13.37 5.97 3.06
C GLY A 34 12.59 6.55 4.25
N LYS A 35 12.12 7.80 4.13
CA LYS A 35 11.33 8.49 5.15
C LYS A 35 10.02 7.77 5.49
N ILE A 36 9.30 7.26 4.49
CA ILE A 36 7.97 6.64 4.71
C ILE A 36 8.04 5.15 5.05
N THR A 37 9.20 4.51 4.86
CA THR A 37 9.37 3.07 5.03
C THR A 37 8.98 2.57 6.43
N PRO A 38 9.38 3.22 7.55
CA PRO A 38 9.00 2.74 8.88
C PRO A 38 7.47 2.73 9.09
N LYS A 39 6.77 3.78 8.65
CA LYS A 39 5.30 3.87 8.73
C LYS A 39 4.61 2.81 7.88
N LEU A 40 5.10 2.61 6.65
CA LEU A 40 4.55 1.61 5.74
C LEU A 40 4.75 0.18 6.26
N ALA A 41 5.95 -0.13 6.76
CA ALA A 41 6.26 -1.42 7.38
C ALA A 41 5.40 -1.67 8.62
N THR A 42 5.23 -0.65 9.45
CA THR A 42 4.38 -0.71 10.64
C THR A 42 2.93 -1.04 10.29
N LEU A 43 2.36 -0.37 9.27
CA LEU A 43 1.01 -0.69 8.79
C LEU A 43 0.92 -2.12 8.22
N GLU A 44 1.91 -2.59 7.46
CA GLU A 44 1.94 -3.96 6.95
C GLU A 44 1.95 -5.00 8.09
N ILE A 45 2.75 -4.77 9.14
CA ILE A 45 2.82 -5.63 10.33
C ILE A 45 1.49 -5.62 11.11
N ILE A 46 0.89 -4.44 11.33
CA ILE A 46 -0.41 -4.33 12.01
C ILE A 46 -1.49 -5.08 11.24
N LEU A 47 -1.57 -4.89 9.92
CA LEU A 47 -2.54 -5.56 9.06
C LEU A 47 -2.38 -7.08 9.13
N ARG A 48 -1.15 -7.57 9.07
CA ARG A 48 -0.81 -9.00 9.19
C ARG A 48 -1.30 -9.57 10.52
N ASN A 49 -0.95 -8.92 11.64
CA ASN A 49 -1.28 -9.41 12.98
C ASN A 49 -2.78 -9.34 13.24
N LYS A 50 -3.48 -8.31 12.76
CA LYS A 50 -4.93 -8.20 12.89
C LYS A 50 -5.66 -9.26 12.07
N LEU A 51 -5.19 -9.55 10.86
CA LEU A 51 -5.71 -10.63 10.04
C LEU A 51 -5.54 -11.98 10.75
N ASP A 52 -4.32 -12.26 11.23
CA ASP A 52 -4.00 -13.51 11.89
C ASP A 52 -4.84 -13.74 13.15
N ASN A 53 -4.97 -12.71 13.99
CA ASN A 53 -5.84 -12.76 15.17
C ASN A 53 -7.28 -13.13 14.78
N LYS A 54 -7.84 -12.48 13.75
CA LYS A 54 -9.23 -12.74 13.31
C LYS A 54 -9.46 -14.11 12.69
N LEU A 55 -8.48 -14.66 11.97
CA LEU A 55 -8.60 -16.00 11.39
C LEU A 55 -8.34 -17.10 12.43
N SER A 56 -7.45 -16.85 13.38
CA SER A 56 -7.13 -17.78 14.48
C SER A 56 -8.30 -17.99 15.44
N GLU A 57 -9.25 -17.06 15.53
CA GLU A 57 -10.53 -17.27 16.24
C GLU A 57 -11.30 -18.50 15.74
N LYS A 58 -11.10 -18.92 14.48
CA LYS A 58 -11.73 -20.10 13.88
C LYS A 58 -10.77 -21.27 13.72
N ASP A 59 -9.53 -20.98 13.33
CA ASP A 59 -8.51 -21.99 13.09
C ASP A 59 -7.10 -21.41 13.33
N ASN A 60 -6.42 -21.87 14.37
CA ASN A 60 -5.06 -21.44 14.73
C ASN A 60 -4.01 -21.82 13.67
N ASP A 61 -4.28 -22.80 12.81
CA ASP A 61 -3.42 -23.24 11.72
C ASP A 61 -4.05 -22.91 10.35
N TRP A 62 -4.86 -21.84 10.27
CA TRP A 62 -5.61 -21.46 9.06
C TRP A 62 -4.75 -21.34 7.80
N ILE A 63 -3.46 -21.05 7.91
CA ILE A 63 -2.54 -21.01 6.76
C ILE A 63 -2.34 -22.41 6.17
N LYS A 64 -2.11 -23.41 7.03
CA LYS A 64 -1.87 -24.80 6.61
C LYS A 64 -3.14 -25.44 6.08
N ASN A 65 -4.26 -25.17 6.75
CA ASN A 65 -5.57 -25.76 6.47
C ASN A 65 -6.37 -24.96 5.42
N SER A 66 -5.82 -23.86 4.90
CA SER A 66 -6.55 -22.97 4.00
C SER A 66 -6.96 -23.69 2.72
N ASN A 67 -8.23 -23.50 2.34
CA ASN A 67 -8.72 -23.90 1.03
C ASN A 67 -8.60 -22.79 -0.03
N ASP A 68 -8.19 -21.58 0.36
CA ASP A 68 -7.99 -20.45 -0.55
C ASP A 68 -6.80 -20.72 -1.49
N GLU A 69 -7.03 -20.69 -2.80
CA GLU A 69 -6.00 -20.99 -3.81
C GLU A 69 -4.80 -20.04 -3.73
N LYS A 70 -5.02 -18.77 -3.36
CA LYS A 70 -3.95 -17.79 -3.21
C LYS A 70 -3.05 -18.13 -2.03
N ILE A 71 -3.61 -18.72 -0.96
CA ILE A 71 -2.83 -19.20 0.19
C ILE A 71 -2.09 -20.47 -0.13
N LYS A 72 -2.72 -21.43 -0.80
CA LYS A 72 -2.05 -22.65 -1.26
C LYS A 72 -0.83 -22.31 -2.11
N LYS A 73 -1.02 -21.47 -3.14
CA LYS A 73 0.07 -20.98 -3.99
C LYS A 73 1.13 -20.22 -3.20
N SER A 74 0.73 -19.30 -2.32
CA SER A 74 1.69 -18.54 -1.50
C SER A 74 2.50 -19.45 -0.57
N LYS A 75 1.90 -20.52 -0.05
CA LYS A 75 2.56 -21.51 0.81
C LYS A 75 3.58 -22.31 0.02
N GLU A 76 3.20 -22.85 -1.14
CA GLU A 76 4.08 -23.59 -2.04
C GLU A 76 5.30 -22.75 -2.47
N GLU A 77 5.08 -21.48 -2.85
CA GLU A 77 6.15 -20.55 -3.20
C GLU A 77 7.10 -20.23 -2.02
N ILE A 78 6.58 -20.23 -0.79
CA ILE A 78 7.39 -20.06 0.42
C ILE A 78 8.22 -21.32 0.69
N GLU A 79 7.61 -22.50 0.67
CA GLU A 79 8.28 -23.77 0.89
C GLU A 79 9.37 -24.01 -0.14
N HIS A 80 9.09 -23.76 -1.42
CA HIS A 80 10.09 -23.88 -2.49
C HIS A 80 11.32 -23.01 -2.24
N ARG A 81 11.14 -21.75 -1.79
CA ARG A 81 12.25 -20.85 -1.43
C ARG A 81 13.00 -21.31 -0.19
N GLU A 82 12.34 -22.01 0.72
CA GLU A 82 12.88 -22.53 1.97
C GLU A 82 13.34 -23.99 1.84
N LYS A 83 13.69 -24.42 0.61
CA LYS A 83 14.19 -25.76 0.29
C LYS A 83 13.23 -26.88 0.70
N ASN A 84 11.93 -26.66 0.48
CA ASN A 84 10.82 -27.56 0.81
C ASN A 84 10.71 -27.91 2.31
N ARG A 85 11.21 -27.04 3.19
CA ARG A 85 11.03 -27.18 4.63
C ARG A 85 9.60 -26.79 5.02
N ILE A 86 8.93 -27.65 5.80
CA ILE A 86 7.67 -27.30 6.46
C ILE A 86 7.95 -26.26 7.55
N LEU A 87 7.30 -25.12 7.44
CA LEU A 87 7.46 -24.02 8.38
C LEU A 87 6.38 -24.04 9.48
N SER A 88 6.66 -23.34 10.57
CA SER A 88 5.63 -23.02 11.56
C SER A 88 4.67 -21.94 11.05
N HIS A 89 3.49 -21.82 11.68
CA HIS A 89 2.47 -20.83 11.32
C HIS A 89 3.03 -19.40 11.26
N HIS A 90 3.75 -18.97 12.31
CA HIS A 90 4.34 -17.64 12.35
C HIS A 90 5.39 -17.39 11.25
N GLN A 91 6.14 -18.42 10.86
CA GLN A 91 7.13 -18.33 9.78
C GLN A 91 6.47 -18.17 8.41
N TYR A 92 5.35 -18.85 8.16
CA TYR A 92 4.55 -18.59 6.95
C TYR A 92 3.97 -17.17 7.01
N LEU A 93 3.30 -16.83 8.11
CA LEU A 93 2.64 -15.53 8.28
C LEU A 93 3.61 -14.37 8.00
N SER A 94 4.86 -14.46 8.49
CA SER A 94 5.87 -13.42 8.30
C SER A 94 6.34 -13.25 6.85
N ARG A 95 6.12 -14.27 6.00
CA ARG A 95 6.56 -14.34 4.60
C ARG A 95 5.43 -14.13 3.60
N ILE A 96 4.17 -14.17 4.05
CA ILE A 96 3.01 -13.86 3.22
C ILE A 96 3.09 -12.39 2.78
N SER A 97 2.87 -12.17 1.47
CA SER A 97 2.91 -10.83 0.88
C SER A 97 1.75 -9.94 1.36
N LEU A 98 1.95 -8.63 1.39
CA LEU A 98 0.86 -7.66 1.62
C LEU A 98 -0.33 -7.88 0.67
N GLY A 99 -0.08 -8.23 -0.60
CA GLY A 99 -1.14 -8.51 -1.57
C GLY A 99 -1.98 -9.75 -1.24
N THR A 100 -1.39 -10.74 -0.56
CA THR A 100 -2.10 -11.92 -0.06
C THR A 100 -2.87 -11.59 1.23
N ILE A 101 -2.28 -10.80 2.14
CA ILE A 101 -2.95 -10.28 3.33
C ILE A 101 -4.22 -9.50 2.94
N ILE A 102 -4.11 -8.56 2.00
CA ILE A 102 -5.24 -7.75 1.52
C ILE A 102 -6.34 -8.61 0.90
N HIS A 103 -5.96 -9.63 0.13
CA HIS A 103 -6.90 -10.58 -0.46
C HIS A 103 -7.71 -11.29 0.62
N LEU A 104 -7.03 -11.87 1.62
CA LEU A 104 -7.70 -12.57 2.71
C LEU A 104 -8.63 -11.66 3.52
N ILE A 105 -8.23 -10.41 3.78
CA ILE A 105 -9.09 -9.44 4.45
C ILE A 105 -10.40 -9.25 3.67
N LYS A 106 -10.32 -9.18 2.33
CA LYS A 106 -11.48 -8.96 1.46
C LYS A 106 -12.36 -10.20 1.34
N GLU A 107 -11.77 -11.36 1.06
CA GLU A 107 -12.51 -12.62 0.91
C GLU A 107 -13.25 -13.01 2.19
N ASN A 108 -12.62 -12.79 3.34
CA ASN A 108 -13.25 -13.06 4.65
C ASN A 108 -14.12 -11.91 5.18
N LYS A 109 -14.31 -10.84 4.39
CA LYS A 109 -15.11 -9.65 4.74
C LYS A 109 -14.70 -8.99 6.08
N LEU A 110 -13.40 -8.97 6.36
CA LEU A 110 -12.85 -8.53 7.64
C LEU A 110 -12.60 -7.01 7.73
N GLN A 111 -12.93 -6.23 6.69
CA GLN A 111 -12.57 -4.81 6.60
C GLN A 111 -12.90 -4.02 7.88
N ASN A 112 -14.12 -4.17 8.42
CA ASN A 112 -14.55 -3.46 9.62
C ASN A 112 -13.86 -3.93 10.91
N SER A 113 -13.40 -5.18 10.95
CA SER A 113 -12.68 -5.76 12.09
C SER A 113 -11.20 -5.36 12.09
N ILE A 114 -10.65 -5.09 10.90
CA ILE A 114 -9.25 -4.76 10.72
C ILE A 114 -9.00 -3.26 10.96
N MET A 115 -9.88 -2.36 10.51
CA MET A 115 -9.58 -0.92 10.53
C MET A 115 -10.87 -0.07 10.57
N ASP A 116 -10.91 0.96 11.43
CA ASP A 116 -11.98 1.96 11.46
C ASP A 116 -11.52 3.28 10.84
N LEU A 117 -12.11 3.62 9.70
CA LEU A 117 -11.82 4.79 8.88
C LEU A 117 -13.02 5.73 8.76
N LYS A 118 -14.00 5.66 9.66
CA LYS A 118 -15.17 6.56 9.64
C LYS A 118 -14.76 8.04 9.56
N ASN A 119 -13.69 8.42 10.27
CA ASN A 119 -13.20 9.79 10.35
C ASN A 119 -12.25 10.20 9.21
N ILE A 120 -11.79 9.26 8.39
CA ILE A 120 -10.91 9.57 7.26
C ILE A 120 -11.68 10.32 6.17
N ASN A 121 -11.12 11.46 5.72
CA ASN A 121 -11.64 12.24 4.61
C ASN A 121 -10.61 12.24 3.47
N PHE A 122 -10.93 11.59 2.35
CA PHE A 122 -9.99 11.46 1.23
C PHE A 122 -9.60 12.80 0.59
N ARG A 123 -10.39 13.87 0.78
CA ARG A 123 -10.01 15.21 0.29
C ARG A 123 -8.78 15.77 0.99
N ASN A 124 -8.43 15.26 2.17
CA ASN A 124 -7.22 15.67 2.88
C ASN A 124 -5.94 15.24 2.14
N TYR A 125 -6.04 14.23 1.27
CA TYR A 125 -4.89 13.64 0.56
C TYR A 125 -4.81 14.05 -0.92
N ASN A 126 -5.91 14.50 -1.50
CA ASN A 126 -5.97 15.19 -2.78
C ASN A 126 -7.31 15.95 -2.88
N GLN A 127 -7.26 17.24 -3.22
CA GLN A 127 -8.45 18.10 -3.23
C GLN A 127 -9.57 17.65 -4.18
N TYR A 128 -9.23 16.89 -5.23
CA TYR A 128 -10.19 16.38 -6.22
C TYR A 128 -10.80 15.03 -5.84
N ASN A 129 -10.35 14.42 -4.73
CA ASN A 129 -10.96 13.22 -4.21
C ASN A 129 -12.42 13.45 -3.77
N ARG A 130 -13.15 12.34 -3.65
CA ARG A 130 -14.53 12.30 -3.19
C ARG A 130 -14.63 11.32 -2.01
N ASN A 131 -15.64 11.50 -1.17
CA ASN A 131 -15.99 10.54 -0.10
C ASN A 131 -17.31 9.83 -0.40
N PHE A 132 -17.62 9.68 -1.68
CA PHE A 132 -18.86 9.12 -2.18
C PHE A 132 -18.64 8.58 -3.59
N PHE A 133 -19.53 7.70 -4.01
CA PHE A 133 -19.67 7.21 -5.38
C PHE A 133 -21.12 7.38 -5.84
N PHE A 134 -21.36 7.10 -7.12
CA PHE A 134 -22.71 7.03 -7.67
C PHE A 134 -23.05 5.59 -8.00
N GLU A 135 -24.25 5.17 -7.61
CA GLU A 135 -24.84 3.88 -7.97
C GLU A 135 -26.23 4.16 -8.51
N ASN A 136 -26.48 3.83 -9.78
CA ASN A 136 -27.75 4.11 -10.46
C ASN A 136 -28.20 5.59 -10.36
N GLY A 137 -27.24 6.53 -10.50
CA GLY A 137 -27.50 7.97 -10.38
C GLY A 137 -27.62 8.48 -8.93
N ILE A 138 -27.69 7.60 -7.94
CA ILE A 138 -27.82 7.95 -6.52
C ILE A 138 -26.44 8.16 -5.91
N LYS A 139 -26.26 9.30 -5.23
CA LYS A 139 -25.02 9.63 -4.51
C LYS A 139 -24.97 8.89 -3.17
N LEU A 140 -24.02 7.95 -3.04
CA LEU A 140 -23.82 7.17 -1.83
C LEU A 140 -22.48 7.49 -1.17
N ARG A 141 -22.49 7.79 0.13
CA ARG A 141 -21.26 8.01 0.91
C ARG A 141 -20.47 6.72 1.04
N PHE A 142 -19.14 6.82 1.08
CA PHE A 142 -18.30 5.67 1.39
C PHE A 142 -18.53 5.21 2.83
N ARG A 143 -19.11 4.00 2.96
CA ARG A 143 -19.08 3.21 4.20
C ARG A 143 -17.64 2.83 4.57
N ASN A 144 -17.43 2.44 5.84
CA ASN A 144 -16.12 2.03 6.32
C ASN A 144 -15.46 0.95 5.45
N THR A 145 -16.21 -0.08 5.04
CA THR A 145 -15.72 -1.15 4.15
C THR A 145 -15.11 -0.61 2.86
N HIS A 146 -15.79 0.34 2.18
CA HIS A 146 -15.26 0.98 0.98
C HIS A 146 -13.98 1.76 1.26
N LYS A 147 -13.92 2.48 2.39
CA LYS A 147 -12.73 3.24 2.78
C LYS A 147 -11.54 2.32 3.04
N VAL A 148 -11.77 1.19 3.72
CA VAL A 148 -10.73 0.20 3.99
C VAL A 148 -10.25 -0.40 2.67
N ASP A 149 -11.14 -0.76 1.75
CA ASP A 149 -10.74 -1.27 0.43
C ASP A 149 -9.91 -0.26 -0.37
N ILE A 150 -10.28 1.03 -0.34
CA ILE A 150 -9.49 2.12 -0.93
C ILE A 150 -8.08 2.17 -0.30
N VAL A 151 -8.01 2.22 1.04
CA VAL A 151 -6.75 2.33 1.78
C VAL A 151 -5.84 1.14 1.53
N LEU A 152 -6.37 -0.09 1.58
CA LEU A 152 -5.60 -1.31 1.31
C LEU A 152 -5.01 -1.28 -0.11
N SER A 153 -5.80 -0.89 -1.12
CA SER A 153 -5.29 -0.76 -2.49
C SER A 153 -4.22 0.34 -2.62
N LEU A 154 -4.40 1.48 -1.96
CA LEU A 154 -3.40 2.56 -1.96
C LEU A 154 -2.10 2.12 -1.25
N LEU A 155 -2.19 1.43 -0.12
CA LEU A 155 -1.04 0.87 0.59
C LEU A 155 -0.29 -0.14 -0.27
N GLN A 156 -1.00 -1.06 -0.93
CA GLN A 156 -0.38 -2.03 -1.85
C GLN A 156 0.35 -1.32 -2.99
N ASN A 157 -0.30 -0.33 -3.61
CA ASN A 157 0.28 0.43 -4.71
C ASN A 157 1.51 1.23 -4.25
N LEU A 158 1.44 1.89 -3.09
CA LEU A 158 2.56 2.63 -2.53
C LEU A 158 3.73 1.70 -2.20
N ARG A 159 3.46 0.56 -1.57
CA ARG A 159 4.46 -0.45 -1.21
C ARG A 159 5.16 -0.99 -2.44
N ASN A 160 4.40 -1.44 -3.43
CA ASN A 160 5.00 -1.97 -4.67
C ASN A 160 5.84 -0.91 -5.38
N ARG A 161 5.33 0.32 -5.53
CA ARG A 161 6.08 1.42 -6.16
C ARG A 161 7.36 1.75 -5.39
N SER A 162 7.32 1.76 -4.06
CA SER A 162 8.48 2.05 -3.22
C SER A 162 9.58 1.00 -3.39
N TYR A 163 9.22 -0.29 -3.35
CA TYR A 163 10.18 -1.39 -3.43
C TYR A 163 10.51 -1.87 -4.86
N HIS A 164 9.85 -1.29 -5.88
CA HIS A 164 10.30 -1.32 -7.27
C HIS A 164 11.12 -0.06 -7.64
N TRP A 165 11.35 0.83 -6.66
CA TRP A 165 12.05 2.09 -6.83
C TRP A 165 11.44 2.96 -7.93
N GLU A 166 10.11 2.89 -8.08
CA GLU A 166 9.36 3.76 -8.98
C GLU A 166 9.32 5.20 -8.45
N ASN A 167 9.06 6.15 -9.36
CA ASN A 167 8.88 7.55 -8.99
C ASN A 167 7.50 7.73 -8.30
N ILE A 168 7.47 7.66 -6.97
CA ILE A 168 6.27 7.90 -6.14
C ILE A 168 5.91 9.38 -6.05
N LEU A 169 6.85 10.28 -6.40
CA LEU A 169 6.63 11.71 -6.46
C LEU A 169 6.01 12.17 -7.80
N LYS A 170 5.86 11.26 -8.75
CA LYS A 170 5.37 11.59 -10.09
C LYS A 170 3.88 11.90 -10.10
N THR A 171 3.55 13.03 -10.71
CA THR A 171 2.18 13.42 -11.07
C THR A 171 1.94 13.22 -12.57
N THR A 172 0.67 13.20 -12.97
CA THR A 172 0.26 13.32 -14.37
C THR A 172 -0.51 14.62 -14.56
N GLU A 173 -0.34 15.27 -15.69
CA GLU A 173 -1.14 16.44 -16.05
C GLU A 173 -2.26 16.01 -17.00
N LYS A 174 -3.48 16.52 -16.77
CA LYS A 174 -4.60 16.37 -17.70
C LYS A 174 -5.46 17.63 -17.63
N ASN A 175 -5.62 18.30 -18.77
CA ASN A 175 -6.38 19.55 -18.89
C ASN A 175 -5.92 20.63 -17.89
N GLY A 176 -4.59 20.85 -17.78
CA GLY A 176 -4.00 21.83 -16.86
C GLY A 176 -4.11 21.49 -15.37
N LYS A 177 -4.58 20.27 -15.03
CA LYS A 177 -4.66 19.79 -13.64
C LYS A 177 -3.66 18.68 -13.39
N HIS A 178 -2.97 18.78 -12.27
CA HIS A 178 -2.06 17.73 -11.80
C HIS A 178 -2.80 16.71 -10.93
N TYR A 179 -2.58 15.44 -11.23
CA TYR A 179 -3.11 14.31 -10.48
C TYR A 179 -1.98 13.41 -10.00
N PRO A 180 -2.08 12.84 -8.79
CA PRO A 180 -1.10 11.88 -8.31
C PRO A 180 -1.14 10.60 -9.16
N ARG A 181 -0.01 9.91 -9.25
CA ARG A 181 0.03 8.54 -9.80
C ARG A 181 -0.31 7.46 -8.77
N LEU A 182 -0.18 7.77 -7.48
CA LEU A 182 -0.67 6.91 -6.42
C LEU A 182 -2.19 7.02 -6.35
N THR A 183 -2.87 6.14 -7.09
CA THR A 183 -4.34 6.14 -7.19
C THR A 183 -4.91 4.72 -7.06
N THR A 184 -6.20 4.66 -6.79
CA THR A 184 -7.02 3.46 -6.85
C THR A 184 -8.41 3.83 -7.39
N LYS A 185 -9.19 2.81 -7.80
CA LYS A 185 -10.55 2.98 -8.30
C LYS A 185 -11.48 2.04 -7.54
N ILE A 186 -12.56 2.58 -6.99
CA ILE A 186 -13.65 1.80 -6.38
C ILE A 186 -14.99 2.35 -6.85
N LYS A 187 -15.93 1.48 -7.24
CA LYS A 187 -17.28 1.89 -7.70
C LYS A 187 -17.22 3.08 -8.69
N ASN A 188 -16.35 2.96 -9.70
CA ASN A 188 -16.08 4.00 -10.70
C ASN A 188 -15.56 5.35 -10.20
N THR A 189 -15.19 5.46 -8.94
CA THR A 189 -14.61 6.66 -8.33
C THR A 189 -13.11 6.47 -8.17
N HIS A 190 -12.33 7.41 -8.71
CA HIS A 190 -10.88 7.45 -8.54
C HIS A 190 -10.55 8.19 -7.24
N ILE A 191 -9.62 7.64 -6.47
CA ILE A 191 -9.07 8.23 -5.25
C ILE A 191 -7.56 8.19 -5.34
N GLY A 192 -6.90 9.32 -5.06
CA GLY A 192 -5.45 9.44 -5.10
C GLY A 192 -4.84 10.10 -3.87
N VAL A 193 -3.54 9.95 -3.71
CA VAL A 193 -2.78 10.61 -2.64
C VAL A 193 -1.68 11.44 -3.29
N ASP A 194 -1.71 12.75 -3.07
CA ASP A 194 -0.69 13.67 -3.56
C ASP A 194 0.68 13.30 -2.98
N PRO A 195 1.78 13.41 -3.76
CA PRO A 195 3.13 13.10 -3.29
C PRO A 195 3.48 13.72 -1.94
N GLN A 196 3.15 14.99 -1.75
CA GLN A 196 3.43 15.74 -0.52
C GLN A 196 2.55 15.32 0.67
N LYS A 197 1.50 14.53 0.42
CA LYS A 197 0.55 14.05 1.43
C LYS A 197 0.74 12.57 1.78
N ILE A 198 1.72 11.87 1.18
CA ILE A 198 1.96 10.44 1.46
C ILE A 198 2.29 10.20 2.94
N ASP A 199 3.24 10.95 3.49
CA ASP A 199 3.66 10.83 4.90
C ASP A 199 2.49 11.15 5.86
N PHE A 200 1.72 12.19 5.55
CA PHE A 200 0.51 12.56 6.29
C PHE A 200 -0.56 11.47 6.21
N PHE A 201 -0.81 10.91 5.03
CA PHE A 201 -1.74 9.80 4.82
C PHE A 201 -1.36 8.58 5.67
N LEU A 202 -0.10 8.15 5.64
CA LEU A 202 0.35 7.03 6.46
C LEU A 202 0.22 7.33 7.97
N SER A 203 0.51 8.56 8.37
CA SER A 203 0.39 8.99 9.77
C SER A 203 -1.06 8.93 10.26
N ASP A 204 -2.01 9.44 9.47
CA ASP A 204 -3.43 9.37 9.77
C ASP A 204 -3.91 7.92 9.93
N LEU A 205 -3.44 7.00 9.08
CA LEU A 205 -3.78 5.58 9.20
C LEU A 205 -3.25 4.96 10.49
N ILE A 206 -2.00 5.26 10.87
CA ILE A 206 -1.43 4.77 12.13
C ILE A 206 -2.22 5.28 13.34
N LYS A 207 -2.63 6.55 13.33
CA LYS A 207 -3.47 7.15 14.38
C LYS A 207 -4.80 6.42 14.58
N THR A 208 -5.35 5.80 13.53
CA THR A 208 -6.58 4.98 13.67
C THR A 208 -6.37 3.72 14.52
N PHE A 209 -5.13 3.29 14.70
CA PHE A 209 -4.77 2.19 15.59
C PHE A 209 -4.30 2.69 16.95
N ASN A 210 -3.27 3.54 16.95
CA ASN A 210 -2.71 4.16 18.15
C ASN A 210 -1.73 5.27 17.72
N GLU A 211 -1.99 6.51 18.13
CA GLU A 211 -1.15 7.66 17.79
C GLU A 211 0.29 7.55 18.31
N LYS A 212 0.50 6.90 19.47
CA LYS A 212 1.85 6.74 20.07
C LYS A 212 2.82 5.98 19.19
N ILE A 213 2.33 5.16 18.25
CA ILE A 213 3.19 4.42 17.31
C ILE A 213 4.00 5.38 16.42
N LEU A 214 3.50 6.60 16.17
CA LEU A 214 4.20 7.61 15.38
C LEU A 214 5.51 8.07 16.00
N GLU A 215 5.70 7.91 17.31
CA GLU A 215 6.96 8.24 17.99
C GLU A 215 8.11 7.31 17.57
N TYR A 216 7.79 6.16 16.99
CA TYR A 216 8.75 5.11 16.61
C TYR A 216 8.96 4.99 15.09
N CYS A 217 8.30 5.81 14.25
CA CYS A 217 8.29 5.65 12.79
C CYS A 217 8.26 6.93 11.93
#